data_AF-A0AAC8TDZ4-F1
#
_entry.id   AF-A0AAC8TDZ4-F1
#
_cell.length_a   1.000
_cell.length_b   1.000
_cell.length_c   1.000
_cell.angle_alpha   90.00
_cell.angle_beta   90.00
_cell.angle_gamma   90.00
#
_symmetry.space_group_name_H-M   'P 1'
#
loop_
_entity.id
_entity.type
_entity.pdbx_description
1 polymer ?
#
loop_
_entity_poly.entity_id
_entity_poly.type
_entity_poly.pdbx_seq_one_letter_code
_entity_poly.pdbx_strand_id
1 'polypeptide(L)'
;MLNPGPEPWTLAGAALVDSTGEEVELTRWQKAPIPANGAGAVVVGIKGERAQLGCPCTLKLWEATGPRTVTLGNVTFPESKAKGP
;
A
#
# COMPACT_ATOMS: atom_id res chain seq x y z
N MET A 1 -6.08 -3.89 8.43
CA MET A 1 -5.83 -2.55 9.01
C MET A 1 -6.95 -2.20 9.98
N LEU A 2 -6.62 -1.55 11.10
CA LEU A 2 -7.60 -0.95 12.01
C LEU A 2 -7.81 0.52 11.62
N ASN A 3 -9.06 0.98 11.60
CA ASN A 3 -9.43 2.38 11.42
C ASN A 3 -9.89 2.95 12.78
N PRO A 4 -9.00 3.58 13.56
CA PRO A 4 -9.37 4.18 14.84
C PRO A 4 -10.10 5.54 14.68
N GLY A 5 -10.36 5.98 13.45
CA GLY A 5 -10.99 7.27 13.18
C GLY A 5 -12.52 7.24 13.36
N PRO A 6 -13.15 8.42 13.50
CA PRO A 6 -14.58 8.56 13.72
C PRO A 6 -15.43 8.32 12.46
N GLU A 7 -14.80 8.34 11.28
CA GLU A 7 -15.47 8.18 9.99
C GLU A 7 -15.02 6.89 9.28
N PRO A 8 -15.86 6.32 8.39
CA PRO A 8 -15.42 5.26 7.50
C PRO A 8 -14.20 5.68 6.68
N TRP A 9 -13.34 4.71 6.37
CA TRP A 9 -12.12 4.93 5.61
C TRP A 9 -12.19 4.24 4.26
N THR A 10 -12.06 5.03 3.20
CA THR A 10 -12.07 4.55 1.81
C THR A 10 -10.74 4.90 1.18
N LEU A 11 -10.04 3.89 0.67
CA LEU A 11 -8.78 4.05 -0.04
C LEU A 11 -8.99 4.87 -1.32
N ALA A 12 -8.27 5.99 -1.44
CA ALA A 12 -8.26 6.79 -2.65
C ALA A 12 -7.02 6.59 -3.51
N GLY A 13 -5.88 6.30 -2.89
CA GLY A 13 -4.65 6.08 -3.59
C GLY A 13 -3.57 5.40 -2.76
N ALA A 14 -2.61 4.85 -3.46
CA ALA A 14 -1.51 4.09 -2.90
C ALA A 14 -0.25 4.30 -3.75
N ALA A 15 0.87 4.53 -3.08
CA ALA A 15 2.17 4.69 -3.72
C ALA A 15 3.23 3.93 -2.92
N LEU A 16 4.18 3.33 -3.63
CA LEU A 16 5.41 2.83 -3.05
C LEU A 16 6.52 3.85 -3.30
N VAL A 17 7.25 4.23 -2.26
CA VAL A 17 8.36 5.19 -2.34
C VAL A 17 9.65 4.45 -2.06
N ASP A 18 10.61 4.52 -2.97
CA ASP A 18 11.90 3.86 -2.78
C ASP A 18 12.90 4.70 -1.96
N SER A 19 14.12 4.20 -1.82
CA SER A 19 15.17 4.89 -1.05
C SER A 19 15.70 6.16 -1.74
N THR A 20 15.47 6.32 -3.04
CA THR A 20 15.82 7.51 -3.83
C THR A 20 14.71 8.58 -3.78
N GLY A 21 13.54 8.22 -3.26
CA GLY A 21 12.35 9.07 -3.22
C GLY A 21 11.47 8.94 -4.44
N GLU A 22 11.75 8.00 -5.35
CA GLU A 22 10.91 7.72 -6.50
C GLU A 22 9.59 7.10 -6.04
N GLU A 23 8.46 7.66 -6.50
CA GLU A 23 7.13 7.16 -6.17
C GLU A 23 6.54 6.37 -7.33
N VAL A 24 6.10 5.15 -7.05
CA VAL A 24 5.44 4.27 -8.00
C VAL A 24 3.99 4.07 -7.58
N GLU A 25 3.05 4.47 -8.45
CA GLU A 25 1.62 4.31 -8.19
C GLU A 25 1.23 2.82 -8.21
N LEU A 26 0.38 2.45 -7.26
CA LEU A 26 -0.11 1.08 -7.11
C LEU A 26 -1.56 0.96 -7.57
N THR A 27 -1.87 -0.17 -8.22
CA THR A 27 -3.24 -0.63 -8.39
C THR A 27 -3.84 -0.93 -7.03
N ARG A 28 -5.12 -0.60 -6.87
CA ARG A 28 -5.79 -0.58 -5.57
C ARG A 28 -7.13 -1.31 -5.61
N TRP A 29 -7.41 -2.05 -4.56
CA TRP A 29 -8.69 -2.70 -4.36
C TRP A 29 -9.09 -2.70 -2.88
N GLN A 30 -10.36 -2.39 -2.63
CA GLN A 30 -10.97 -2.44 -1.33
C GLN A 30 -12.42 -2.93 -1.51
N LYS A 31 -12.81 -3.99 -0.78
CA LYS A 31 -14.14 -4.58 -0.90
C LYS A 31 -15.27 -3.59 -0.52
N ALA A 32 -15.07 -2.87 0.57
CA ALA A 32 -15.98 -1.86 1.11
C ALA A 32 -15.21 -0.89 2.02
N PRO A 33 -15.71 0.33 2.25
CA PRO A 33 -15.15 1.25 3.24
C PRO A 33 -14.93 0.56 4.60
N ILE A 34 -13.80 0.83 5.26
CA ILE A 34 -13.53 0.31 6.61
C ILE A 34 -14.36 1.14 7.59
N PRO A 35 -15.28 0.55 8.38
CA PRO A 35 -16.08 1.31 9.33
C PRO A 35 -15.22 2.07 10.35
N ALA A 36 -15.80 3.12 10.95
CA ALA A 36 -15.22 3.81 12.09
C ALA A 36 -14.96 2.83 13.26
N ASN A 37 -13.80 2.94 13.90
CA ASN A 37 -13.33 2.00 14.93
C ASN A 37 -13.31 0.52 14.50
N GLY A 38 -13.33 0.27 13.19
CA GLY A 38 -13.45 -1.05 12.60
C GLY A 38 -12.13 -1.61 12.07
N ALA A 39 -12.19 -2.85 11.61
CA ALA A 39 -11.09 -3.52 10.91
C ALA A 39 -11.49 -3.86 9.47
N GLY A 40 -10.54 -3.77 8.55
CA GLY A 40 -10.77 -4.15 7.16
C GLY A 40 -9.50 -4.50 6.40
N ALA A 41 -9.69 -5.00 5.18
CA ALA A 41 -8.63 -5.38 4.28
C ALA A 41 -8.52 -4.40 3.12
N VAL A 42 -7.29 -4.06 2.79
CA VAL A 42 -6.90 -3.24 1.65
C VAL A 42 -5.88 -4.04 0.87
N VAL A 43 -6.04 -4.11 -0.45
CA VAL A 43 -5.11 -4.79 -1.34
C VAL A 43 -4.52 -3.74 -2.28
N VAL A 44 -3.20 -3.72 -2.35
CA VAL A 44 -2.45 -2.94 -3.33
C VAL A 44 -1.59 -3.89 -4.15
N GLY A 45 -1.44 -3.58 -5.43
CA GLY A 45 -0.67 -4.39 -6.36
C GLY A 45 0.04 -3.51 -7.36
N ILE A 46 1.16 -3.98 -7.87
CA ILE A 46 1.89 -3.34 -8.96
C ILE A 46 2.10 -4.37 -10.06
N LYS A 47 2.01 -3.94 -11.31
CA LYS A 47 2.41 -4.73 -12.46
C LYS A 47 3.77 -4.24 -12.92
N GLY A 48 4.82 -5.01 -12.68
CA GLY A 48 6.20 -4.68 -13.05
C GLY A 48 7.17 -5.81 -12.71
N GLU A 49 8.40 -5.71 -13.22
CA GLU A 49 9.48 -6.60 -12.77
C GLU A 49 9.92 -6.21 -11.36
N ARG A 50 9.98 -7.22 -10.47
CA ARG A 50 10.44 -7.06 -9.07
C ARG A 50 11.79 -6.31 -8.98
N ALA A 51 12.63 -6.47 -10.00
CA ALA A 51 13.99 -5.91 -10.09
C ALA A 51 14.06 -4.39 -10.18
N GLN A 52 12.95 -3.69 -10.45
CA GLN A 52 12.92 -2.22 -10.52
C GLN A 52 12.63 -1.55 -9.17
N LEU A 53 12.17 -2.29 -8.17
CA LEU A 53 11.93 -1.75 -6.84
C LEU A 53 13.13 -2.06 -5.95
N GLY A 54 14.03 -1.08 -5.77
CA GLY A 54 15.23 -1.17 -4.94
C GLY A 54 14.95 -1.20 -3.44
N CYS A 55 14.10 -2.13 -2.98
CA CYS A 55 13.64 -2.23 -1.59
C CYS A 55 14.80 -2.36 -0.59
N PRO A 56 14.70 -1.80 0.63
CA PRO A 56 13.47 -1.45 1.36
C PRO A 56 12.79 -0.15 0.92
N CYS A 57 11.46 -0.20 0.78
CA CYS A 57 10.62 0.93 0.37
C CYS A 57 9.60 1.32 1.47
N THR A 58 8.93 2.45 1.27
CA THR A 58 7.82 2.93 2.10
C THR A 58 6.51 2.89 1.32
N LEU A 59 5.51 2.16 1.83
CA LEU A 59 4.14 2.18 1.30
C LEU A 59 3.36 3.33 1.94
N LYS A 60 2.78 4.20 1.10
CA LYS A 60 1.83 5.24 1.50
C LYS A 60 0.45 4.91 0.97
N LEU A 61 -0.56 5.00 1.84
CA LEU A 61 -1.99 4.92 1.49
C LEU A 61 -2.67 6.21 1.97
N TRP A 62 -3.64 6.72 1.21
CA TRP A 62 -4.42 7.88 1.62
C TRP A 62 -5.91 7.70 1.32
N GLU A 63 -6.71 8.35 2.15
CA GLU A 63 -8.17 8.28 2.06
C GLU A 63 -8.77 9.24 1.04
N ALA A 64 -10.04 9.01 0.69
CA ALA A 64 -10.78 9.82 -0.27
C ALA A 64 -11.29 11.16 0.29
N THR A 65 -11.77 11.16 1.54
CA THR A 65 -12.59 12.26 2.07
C THR A 65 -11.92 13.04 3.19
N GLY A 66 -10.66 12.77 3.50
CA GLY A 66 -9.99 13.39 4.63
C GLY A 66 -8.46 13.30 4.57
N PRO A 67 -7.77 13.80 5.61
CA PRO A 67 -6.31 13.90 5.63
C PRO A 67 -5.62 12.61 6.11
N ARG A 68 -6.35 11.53 6.43
CA ARG A 68 -5.76 10.33 7.03
C ARG A 68 -4.90 9.59 6.01
N THR A 69 -3.62 9.49 6.34
CA THR A 69 -2.63 8.69 5.61
C THR A 69 -2.11 7.54 6.46
N VAL A 70 -1.73 6.46 5.79
CA VAL A 70 -1.14 5.27 6.41
C VAL A 70 0.21 5.06 5.77
N THR A 71 1.24 5.00 6.59
CA THR A 71 2.62 4.80 6.14
C THR A 71 3.14 3.50 6.72
N LEU A 72 3.57 2.59 5.84
CA LEU A 72 4.22 1.34 6.21
C LEU A 72 5.66 1.37 5.68
N GLY A 73 6.63 1.52 6.58
CA GLY A 73 8.05 1.49 6.24
C GLY A 73 8.58 0.06 6.08
N ASN A 74 9.80 -0.06 5.54
CA ASN A 74 10.54 -1.33 5.41
C ASN A 74 9.78 -2.42 4.65
N VAL A 75 9.01 -2.02 3.63
CA VAL A 75 8.36 -2.97 2.73
C VAL A 75 9.42 -3.57 1.83
N THR A 76 9.58 -4.89 1.92
CA THR A 76 10.45 -5.68 1.04
C THR A 76 9.60 -6.68 0.26
N PHE A 77 9.93 -6.86 -1.00
CA PHE A 77 9.35 -7.95 -1.80
C PHE A 77 10.27 -9.16 -1.71
N PRO A 78 9.74 -10.35 -1.45
CA PRO A 78 10.57 -11.55 -1.48
C PRO A 78 11.12 -11.72 -2.90
N GLU A 79 12.40 -12.07 -2.98
CA GLU A 79 12.97 -12.57 -4.22
C GLU A 79 12.15 -13.78 -4.65
N SER A 80 11.58 -13.74 -5.86
CA SER A 80 11.13 -15.00 -6.42
C SER A 80 12.34 -15.90 -6.51
N LYS A 81 12.28 -17.06 -5.85
CA LYS A 81 13.05 -18.22 -6.30
C LYS A 81 12.81 -18.29 -7.81
N ALA A 82 13.82 -17.99 -8.62
CA ALA A 82 13.80 -18.38 -10.02
C ALA A 82 13.40 -19.85 -10.00
N LYS A 83 12.36 -20.22 -10.75
CA LYS A 83 12.06 -21.63 -10.98
C LYS A 83 13.37 -22.22 -11.51
N GLY A 84 13.97 -23.12 -10.74
CA GLY A 84 15.24 -23.76 -11.07
C GLY A 84 15.17 -24.47 -12.43
N PRO A 85 16.34 -24.84 -12.99
CA PRO A 85 16.49 -25.34 -14.36
C PRO A 85 15.54 -26.48 -14.70
#